data_AF-A0A0G1X454-F1
#
_entry.id   AF-A0A0G1X454-F1
#
_cell.length_a   1.000
_cell.length_b   1.000
_cell.length_c   1.000
_cell.angle_alpha   90.00
_cell.angle_beta   90.00
_cell.angle_gamma   90.00
#
_symmetry.space_group_name_H-M   'P 1'
#
loop_
_entity.id
_entity.type
_entity.pdbx_description
1 polymer ?
#
loop_
_entity_poly.entity_id
_entity_poly.type
_entity_poly.pdbx_seq_one_letter_code
_entity_poly.pdbx_strand_id
1 'polypeptide(L)'
;MQRGWLITLIIVMAVAASTLITYLVVRPTSPGLSANLTDTLSGFSEDQPLDSTYSTANDAARLERLSTSSVLGPALSPDGRKVVYLERTSGQLMASDFSGKTNTPYQTTVLTGSDTLIWERDATTLLARQAYQGKLRWLYHRLDGTAAILLAENISSPVFSPTGNKLAYLYFDPASQTGNISLANPDGSNFSPLIPTRQDSLIIDWLDSDHLLFSK
;
A
#
# COMPACT_ATOMS: atom_id res chain seq x y z
N MET A 1 21.81 -44.58 27.94
CA MET A 1 21.14 -44.05 26.72
C MET A 1 21.38 -42.54 26.60
N GLN A 2 22.62 -42.09 26.31
CA GLN A 2 22.94 -40.65 26.18
C GLN A 2 23.96 -40.32 25.07
N ARG A 3 24.49 -41.31 24.33
CA ARG A 3 25.54 -41.09 23.32
C ARG A 3 25.03 -40.78 21.90
N GLY A 4 23.79 -41.14 21.57
CA GLY A 4 23.21 -40.87 20.25
C GLY A 4 22.84 -39.40 20.04
N TRP A 5 22.37 -38.72 21.09
CA TRP A 5 21.91 -37.33 21.01
C TRP A 5 23.04 -36.34 20.72
N LEU A 6 24.25 -36.61 21.21
CA LEU A 6 25.41 -35.76 20.98
C LEU A 6 25.81 -35.74 19.49
N ILE A 7 25.69 -36.87 18.80
CA ILE A 7 26.02 -37.01 17.38
C ILE A 7 24.99 -36.26 16.53
N THR A 8 23.70 -36.38 16.86
CA THR A 8 22.64 -35.64 16.16
C THR A 8 22.82 -34.13 16.32
N LEU A 9 23.24 -33.66 17.51
CA LEU A 9 23.44 -32.25 17.80
C LEU A 9 24.64 -31.67 17.04
N ILE A 10 25.72 -32.45 16.88
CA ILE A 10 26.89 -32.07 16.06
C ILE A 10 26.51 -31.96 14.57
N ILE A 11 25.71 -32.90 14.05
CA ILE A 11 25.27 -32.86 12.64
C ILE A 11 24.35 -31.65 12.38
N VAL A 12 23.40 -31.37 13.28
CA VAL A 12 22.51 -30.21 13.15
C VAL A 12 23.29 -28.89 13.23
N MET A 13 24.28 -28.80 14.12
CA MET A 13 25.18 -27.64 14.22
C MET A 13 26.04 -27.46 12.96
N ALA A 14 26.54 -28.54 12.36
CA ALA A 14 27.31 -28.48 11.12
C ALA A 14 26.45 -28.01 9.93
N VAL A 15 25.20 -28.48 9.83
CA VAL A 15 24.27 -28.02 8.79
C VAL A 15 23.87 -26.55 9.01
N ALA A 16 23.62 -26.13 10.25
CA ALA A 16 23.31 -24.74 10.59
C ALA A 16 24.50 -23.79 10.32
N ALA A 17 25.74 -24.24 10.60
CA ALA A 17 26.94 -23.48 10.26
C ALA A 17 27.12 -23.37 8.74
N SER A 18 26.82 -24.43 7.98
CA SER A 18 26.89 -24.40 6.52
C SER A 18 25.87 -23.45 5.91
N THR A 19 24.62 -23.41 6.40
CA THR A 19 23.60 -22.48 5.88
C THR A 19 23.90 -21.04 6.25
N LEU A 20 24.46 -20.80 7.45
CA LEU A 20 24.88 -19.48 7.89
C LEU A 20 26.08 -18.94 7.10
N ILE A 21 27.05 -19.80 6.72
CA ILE A 21 28.16 -19.41 5.85
C ILE A 21 27.65 -19.04 4.45
N THR A 22 26.72 -19.82 3.88
CA THR A 22 26.10 -19.47 2.59
C THR A 22 25.35 -18.13 2.68
N TYR A 23 24.66 -17.86 3.79
CA TYR A 23 23.95 -16.59 4.01
C TYR A 23 24.90 -15.40 4.22
N LEU A 24 26.08 -15.60 4.79
CA LEU A 24 27.07 -14.54 4.98
C LEU A 24 27.93 -14.27 3.73
N VAL A 25 28.13 -15.28 2.89
CA VAL A 25 28.86 -15.15 1.60
C VAL A 25 27.94 -14.60 0.51
N VAL A 26 26.65 -15.00 0.51
CA VAL A 26 25.63 -14.43 -0.36
C VAL A 26 25.04 -13.19 0.32
N ARG A 27 25.79 -12.09 0.29
CA ARG A 27 25.15 -10.78 0.48
C ARG A 27 24.26 -10.55 -0.74
N PRO A 28 22.96 -10.25 -0.59
CA PRO A 28 22.21 -9.71 -1.71
C PRO A 28 22.92 -8.41 -2.11
N THR A 29 23.58 -8.41 -3.26
CA THR A 29 23.94 -7.18 -3.95
C THR A 29 22.63 -6.49 -4.29
N SER A 30 22.14 -5.66 -3.39
CA SER A 30 21.32 -4.53 -3.78
C SER A 30 22.12 -3.83 -4.88
N PRO A 31 21.60 -3.62 -6.10
CA PRO A 31 22.20 -2.63 -6.97
C PRO A 31 22.18 -1.33 -6.16
N GLY A 32 23.33 -0.97 -5.62
CA GLY A 32 23.52 0.30 -4.96
C GLY A 32 23.26 1.35 -6.02
N LEU A 33 22.10 2.00 -5.96
CA LEU A 33 21.90 3.29 -6.59
C LEU A 33 22.79 4.30 -5.85
N SER A 34 24.11 4.22 -6.04
CA SER A 34 25.00 5.34 -5.82
C SER A 34 24.77 6.27 -7.01
N ALA A 35 23.68 7.02 -6.97
CA ALA A 35 23.62 8.23 -7.77
C ALA A 35 24.73 9.14 -7.24
N ASN A 36 25.78 9.31 -8.04
CA ASN A 36 26.82 10.28 -7.75
C ASN A 36 26.15 11.66 -7.84
N LEU A 37 25.71 12.19 -6.69
CA LEU A 37 24.88 13.41 -6.63
C LEU A 37 25.61 14.65 -7.16
N THR A 38 26.92 14.56 -7.37
CA THR A 38 27.72 15.60 -8.03
C THR A 38 27.44 15.72 -9.53
N ASP A 39 27.03 14.65 -10.23
CA ASP A 39 26.75 14.70 -11.67
C ASP A 39 25.31 15.17 -11.98
N THR A 40 24.39 15.04 -11.04
CA THR A 40 22.97 15.43 -11.23
C THR A 40 22.64 16.87 -10.82
N LEU A 41 23.57 17.56 -10.13
CA LEU A 41 23.38 18.95 -9.70
C LEU A 41 24.04 19.98 -10.63
N SER A 42 24.83 19.55 -11.61
CA SER A 42 25.47 20.43 -12.60
C SER A 42 24.49 20.97 -13.65
N GLY A 43 23.31 20.36 -13.79
CA GLY A 43 22.26 20.78 -14.75
C GLY A 43 21.45 22.01 -14.35
N PHE A 44 21.69 22.60 -13.17
CA PHE A 44 21.03 23.82 -12.70
C PHE A 44 21.93 25.06 -12.79
N SER A 45 22.83 25.11 -13.79
CA SER A 45 23.58 26.32 -14.10
C SER A 45 22.91 27.05 -15.27
N GLU A 46 22.48 28.29 -15.02
CA GLU A 46 21.65 29.12 -15.90
C GLU A 46 22.35 29.59 -17.19
N ASP A 47 23.64 29.27 -17.37
CA ASP A 47 24.51 29.84 -18.43
C ASP A 47 25.14 28.81 -19.39
N GLN A 48 24.61 27.59 -19.53
CA GLN A 48 25.09 26.64 -20.54
C GLN A 48 24.30 26.80 -21.87
N PRO A 49 24.96 27.10 -23.01
CA PRO A 49 24.30 27.06 -24.31
C PRO A 49 23.84 25.63 -24.60
N LEU A 50 22.63 25.49 -25.16
CA LEU A 50 22.04 24.20 -25.54
C LEU A 50 22.93 23.45 -26.54
N ASP A 51 23.85 22.63 -26.03
CA ASP A 51 24.57 21.64 -26.81
C ASP A 51 23.59 20.49 -27.10
N SER A 52 23.22 20.34 -28.37
CA SER A 52 22.18 19.41 -28.85
C SER A 52 22.64 17.96 -28.94
N THR A 53 23.67 17.60 -28.17
CA THR A 53 24.28 16.27 -28.19
C THR A 53 23.96 15.50 -26.90
N TYR A 54 22.70 15.48 -26.49
CA TYR A 54 22.21 14.45 -25.57
C TYR A 54 22.18 13.11 -26.32
N SER A 55 23.13 12.25 -25.97
CA SER A 55 23.15 10.84 -26.34
C SER A 55 21.75 10.25 -26.20
N THR A 56 21.18 9.81 -27.32
CA THR A 56 19.92 9.08 -27.38
C THR A 56 20.12 7.68 -26.79
N ALA A 57 20.20 7.59 -25.48
CA ALA A 57 19.72 6.40 -24.79
C ALA A 57 18.22 6.32 -25.10
N ASN A 58 17.90 5.46 -26.06
CA ASN A 58 16.57 5.23 -26.59
C ASN A 58 15.69 4.45 -25.59
N ASP A 59 15.79 4.77 -24.30
CA ASP A 59 14.84 4.37 -23.26
C ASP A 59 13.81 5.48 -23.13
N ALA A 60 13.07 5.71 -24.22
CA ALA A 60 11.83 6.47 -24.13
C ALA A 60 10.90 5.68 -23.20
N ALA A 61 10.80 6.11 -21.94
CA ALA A 61 9.87 5.55 -20.97
C ALA A 61 8.47 5.53 -21.60
N ARG A 62 8.04 4.34 -22.02
CA ARG A 62 6.77 4.15 -22.71
C ARG A 62 5.69 3.93 -21.67
N LEU A 63 4.65 4.77 -21.70
CA LEU A 63 3.47 4.57 -20.88
C LEU A 63 2.66 3.39 -21.45
N GLU A 64 2.54 2.32 -20.66
CA GLU A 64 1.72 1.17 -21.02
C GLU A 64 0.34 1.25 -20.34
N ARG A 65 -0.70 0.97 -21.13
CA ARG A 65 -2.08 0.97 -20.64
C ARG A 65 -2.38 -0.38 -19.98
N LEU A 66 -2.68 -0.38 -18.68
CA LEU A 66 -2.94 -1.61 -17.92
C LEU A 66 -4.37 -2.14 -18.06
N SER A 67 -5.35 -1.26 -18.24
CA SER A 67 -6.76 -1.64 -18.36
C SER A 67 -7.49 -0.83 -19.44
N THR A 68 -8.37 -1.50 -20.19
CA THR A 68 -9.25 -0.86 -21.16
C THR A 68 -10.56 -0.34 -20.54
N SER A 69 -10.93 -0.85 -19.37
CA SER A 69 -12.12 -0.46 -18.60
C SER A 69 -11.82 0.65 -17.59
N SER A 70 -12.87 1.27 -17.05
CA SER A 70 -12.73 2.20 -15.91
C SER A 70 -12.37 1.42 -14.65
N VAL A 71 -11.36 1.88 -13.90
CA VAL A 71 -10.83 1.21 -12.71
C VAL A 71 -10.79 2.13 -11.50
N LEU A 72 -10.70 1.54 -10.30
CA LEU A 72 -10.53 2.23 -9.01
C LEU A 72 -9.40 1.60 -8.19
N GLY A 73 -8.78 2.45 -7.36
CA GLY A 73 -7.81 2.05 -6.35
C GLY A 73 -6.73 1.12 -6.90
N PRO A 74 -5.87 1.54 -7.83
CA PRO A 74 -4.73 0.73 -8.21
C PRO A 74 -3.76 0.59 -7.02
N ALA A 75 -3.22 -0.61 -6.82
CA ALA A 75 -2.16 -0.89 -5.85
C ALA A 75 -1.20 -1.94 -6.41
N LEU A 76 -0.01 -2.05 -5.84
CA LEU A 76 0.90 -3.15 -6.16
C LEU A 76 0.44 -4.42 -5.45
N SER A 77 0.62 -5.57 -6.10
CA SER A 77 0.58 -6.85 -5.40
C SER A 77 1.74 -6.95 -4.39
N PRO A 78 1.67 -7.84 -3.38
CA PRO A 78 2.68 -7.90 -2.31
C PRO A 78 4.08 -8.28 -2.82
N ASP A 79 4.13 -9.05 -3.89
CA ASP A 79 5.36 -9.42 -4.58
C ASP A 79 5.90 -8.29 -5.50
N GLY A 80 5.14 -7.20 -5.65
CA GLY A 80 5.48 -6.05 -6.51
C GLY A 80 5.42 -6.34 -8.00
N ARG A 81 4.89 -7.49 -8.44
CA ARG A 81 4.96 -7.94 -9.85
C ARG A 81 3.73 -7.56 -10.67
N LYS A 82 2.64 -7.18 -10.01
CA LYS A 82 1.36 -6.85 -10.65
C LYS A 82 0.79 -5.57 -10.06
N VAL A 83 -0.09 -4.95 -10.84
CA VAL A 83 -0.98 -3.90 -10.37
C VAL A 83 -2.36 -4.52 -10.18
N VAL A 84 -2.88 -4.46 -8.96
CA VAL A 84 -4.24 -4.87 -8.62
C VAL A 84 -5.15 -3.65 -8.63
N TYR A 85 -6.40 -3.81 -9.05
CA TYR A 85 -7.38 -2.73 -9.10
C TYR A 85 -8.80 -3.29 -9.14
N LEU A 86 -9.79 -2.45 -8.83
CA LEU A 86 -11.19 -2.78 -9.03
C LEU A 86 -11.63 -2.33 -10.42
N GLU A 87 -12.22 -3.22 -11.22
CA GLU A 87 -12.94 -2.83 -12.43
C GLU A 87 -14.33 -2.30 -12.07
N ARG A 88 -14.63 -1.04 -12.40
CA ARG A 88 -15.86 -0.36 -11.93
C ARG A 88 -17.14 -1.00 -12.45
N THR A 89 -17.12 -1.50 -13.69
CA THR A 89 -18.31 -2.04 -14.34
C THR A 89 -18.73 -3.38 -13.75
N SER A 90 -17.79 -4.29 -13.54
CA SER A 90 -18.06 -5.63 -13.00
C SER A 90 -18.01 -5.68 -11.48
N GLY A 91 -17.32 -4.74 -10.84
CA GLY A 91 -16.99 -4.80 -9.42
C GLY A 91 -15.94 -5.88 -9.09
N GLN A 92 -15.30 -6.49 -10.09
CA GLN A 92 -14.29 -7.52 -9.87
C GLN A 92 -12.92 -6.90 -9.56
N LEU A 93 -12.21 -7.53 -8.62
CA LEU A 93 -10.79 -7.25 -8.40
C LEU A 93 -9.98 -7.96 -9.47
N MET A 94 -9.22 -7.17 -10.22
CA MET A 94 -8.40 -7.61 -11.34
C MET A 94 -6.92 -7.35 -11.02
N ALA A 95 -6.04 -8.13 -11.64
CA ALA A 95 -4.61 -7.92 -11.61
C ALA A 95 -4.06 -7.86 -13.03
N SER A 96 -3.17 -6.90 -13.26
CA SER A 96 -2.42 -6.74 -14.51
C SER A 96 -0.93 -6.83 -14.29
N ASP A 97 -0.19 -7.40 -15.23
CA ASP A 97 1.25 -7.16 -15.30
C ASP A 97 1.54 -5.71 -15.76
N PHE A 98 2.77 -5.23 -15.61
CA PHE A 98 3.13 -3.87 -16.02
C PHE A 98 3.09 -3.62 -17.54
N SER A 99 2.88 -4.67 -18.35
CA SER A 99 2.72 -4.53 -19.80
C SER A 99 1.26 -4.31 -20.22
N GLY A 100 0.30 -4.54 -19.31
CA GLY A 100 -1.13 -4.44 -19.58
C GLY A 100 -1.70 -5.57 -20.45
N LYS A 101 -0.86 -6.53 -20.87
CA LYS A 101 -1.26 -7.62 -21.78
C LYS A 101 -1.97 -8.75 -21.07
N THR A 102 -1.71 -8.93 -19.78
CA THR A 102 -2.29 -9.99 -18.97
C THR A 102 -3.23 -9.38 -17.93
N ASN A 103 -4.54 -9.54 -18.10
CA ASN A 103 -5.54 -9.11 -17.11
C ASN A 103 -6.30 -10.33 -16.61
N THR A 104 -6.19 -10.63 -15.32
CA THR A 104 -6.82 -11.80 -14.70
C THR A 104 -7.55 -11.41 -13.42
N PRO A 105 -8.61 -12.11 -13.03
CA PRO A 105 -9.18 -11.95 -11.69
C PRO A 105 -8.09 -12.12 -10.62
N TYR A 106 -8.04 -11.18 -9.68
CA TYR A 106 -7.10 -11.21 -8.55
C TYR A 106 -7.66 -12.04 -7.40
N GLN A 107 -8.95 -11.86 -7.11
CA GLN A 107 -9.70 -12.54 -6.06
C GLN A 107 -11.15 -12.75 -6.50
N THR A 108 -11.88 -13.62 -5.82
CA THR A 108 -13.30 -13.89 -6.10
C THR A 108 -14.25 -12.84 -5.53
N THR A 109 -13.76 -11.96 -4.66
CA THR A 109 -14.55 -10.89 -4.04
C THR A 109 -15.03 -9.89 -5.10
N VAL A 110 -16.34 -9.58 -5.07
CA VAL A 110 -16.97 -8.60 -5.95
C VAL A 110 -17.45 -7.42 -5.11
N LEU A 111 -16.94 -6.21 -5.40
CA LEU A 111 -17.18 -4.98 -4.65
C LEU A 111 -18.04 -4.01 -5.47
N THR A 112 -19.22 -4.46 -5.92
CA THR A 112 -20.15 -3.67 -6.73
C THR A 112 -20.56 -2.38 -6.02
N GLY A 113 -20.70 -1.30 -6.79
CA GLY A 113 -21.18 -0.01 -6.28
C GLY A 113 -20.18 0.73 -5.38
N SER A 114 -18.90 0.33 -5.40
CA SER A 114 -17.84 1.06 -4.71
C SER A 114 -17.45 2.31 -5.50
N ASP A 115 -17.30 3.45 -4.81
CA ASP A 115 -16.84 4.69 -5.43
C ASP A 115 -15.37 5.02 -5.11
N THR A 116 -14.87 4.51 -3.99
CA THR A 116 -13.49 4.69 -3.53
C THR A 116 -12.96 3.39 -2.90
N LEU A 117 -11.69 3.08 -3.19
CA LEU A 117 -10.96 1.96 -2.62
C LEU A 117 -9.62 2.42 -2.07
N ILE A 118 -9.26 1.90 -0.90
CA ILE A 118 -7.97 2.15 -0.25
C ILE A 118 -7.40 0.81 0.17
N TRP A 119 -6.25 0.45 -0.38
CA TRP A 119 -5.59 -0.82 -0.09
C TRP A 119 -4.70 -0.71 1.14
N GLU A 120 -4.63 -1.80 1.90
CA GLU A 120 -3.47 -2.03 2.75
C GLU A 120 -2.26 -2.45 1.90
N ARG A 121 -1.04 -2.26 2.42
CA ARG A 121 0.21 -2.60 1.75
C ARG A 121 0.27 -4.04 1.23
N ASP A 122 -0.40 -4.97 1.91
CA ASP A 122 -0.38 -6.38 1.59
C ASP A 122 -1.36 -6.78 0.48
N ALA A 123 -2.14 -5.84 -0.07
CA ALA A 123 -3.17 -6.09 -1.07
C ALA A 123 -4.07 -7.32 -0.77
N THR A 124 -4.23 -7.72 0.50
CA THR A 124 -5.18 -8.74 0.96
C THR A 124 -6.28 -8.14 1.83
N THR A 125 -6.07 -6.89 2.24
CA THR A 125 -7.03 -6.08 2.98
C THR A 125 -7.29 -4.75 2.26
N LEU A 126 -8.52 -4.25 2.34
CA LEU A 126 -8.87 -2.94 1.82
C LEU A 126 -10.04 -2.28 2.56
N LEU A 127 -10.16 -0.97 2.40
CA LEU A 127 -11.39 -0.23 2.64
C LEU A 127 -12.10 0.04 1.31
N ALA A 128 -13.40 -0.21 1.27
CA ALA A 128 -14.27 0.18 0.17
C ALA A 128 -15.35 1.13 0.69
N ARG A 129 -15.59 2.23 -0.03
CA ARG A 129 -16.73 3.10 0.23
C ARG A 129 -17.88 2.69 -0.67
N GLN A 130 -18.96 2.20 -0.07
CA GLN A 130 -20.10 1.60 -0.76
C GLN A 130 -21.42 2.07 -0.17
N ALA A 131 -22.50 1.96 -0.93
CA ALA A 131 -23.84 2.22 -0.45
C ALA A 131 -24.26 1.15 0.56
N TYR A 132 -24.58 1.57 1.78
CA TYR A 132 -25.12 0.73 2.85
C TYR A 132 -26.32 1.45 3.47
N GLN A 133 -27.50 0.84 3.40
CA GLN A 133 -28.77 1.41 3.90
C GLN A 133 -29.04 2.84 3.39
N GLY A 134 -28.74 3.11 2.11
CA GLY A 134 -29.01 4.40 1.48
C GLY A 134 -27.97 5.51 1.75
N LYS A 135 -26.88 5.22 2.48
CA LYS A 135 -25.76 6.15 2.69
C LYS A 135 -24.45 5.52 2.22
N LEU A 136 -23.51 6.34 1.77
CA LEU A 136 -22.13 5.86 1.55
C LEU A 136 -21.46 5.61 2.90
N ARG A 137 -20.87 4.42 3.04
CA ARG A 137 -20.21 3.96 4.25
C ARG A 137 -18.89 3.30 3.90
N TRP A 138 -17.94 3.39 4.82
CA TRP A 138 -16.70 2.63 4.73
C TRP A 138 -16.89 1.22 5.26
N LEU A 139 -16.48 0.24 4.47
CA LEU A 139 -16.43 -1.16 4.86
C LEU A 139 -15.00 -1.65 4.78
N TYR A 140 -14.58 -2.36 5.81
CA TYR A 140 -13.31 -3.06 5.89
C TYR A 140 -13.48 -4.48 5.35
N HIS A 141 -12.70 -4.81 4.32
CA HIS A 141 -12.74 -6.07 3.62
C HIS A 141 -11.42 -6.80 3.79
N ARG A 142 -11.51 -8.07 4.19
CA ARG A 142 -10.42 -9.04 4.06
C ARG A 142 -10.74 -9.94 2.87
N LEU A 143 -9.76 -10.18 2.02
CA LEU A 143 -9.92 -10.98 0.80
C LEU A 143 -9.80 -12.49 1.05
N ASP A 144 -10.01 -12.92 2.30
CA ASP A 144 -10.04 -14.32 2.74
C ASP A 144 -11.45 -14.93 2.75
N GLY A 145 -12.44 -14.18 2.24
CA GLY A 145 -13.84 -14.60 2.18
C GLY A 145 -14.64 -14.37 3.47
N THR A 146 -14.03 -13.76 4.49
CA THR A 146 -14.75 -13.33 5.69
C THR A 146 -15.70 -12.17 5.37
N ALA A 147 -16.75 -12.03 6.19
CA ALA A 147 -17.71 -10.96 6.02
C ALA A 147 -17.06 -9.59 6.27
N ALA A 148 -17.41 -8.61 5.44
CA ALA A 148 -16.93 -7.24 5.60
C ALA A 148 -17.41 -6.62 6.92
N ILE A 149 -16.56 -5.78 7.52
CA ILE A 149 -16.86 -5.06 8.76
C ILE A 149 -17.29 -3.64 8.41
N LEU A 150 -18.46 -3.23 8.87
CA LEU A 150 -18.94 -1.86 8.70
C LEU A 150 -18.23 -0.93 9.70
N LEU A 151 -17.55 0.09 9.19
CA LEU A 151 -16.92 1.10 10.06
C LEU A 151 -17.95 2.06 10.66
N ALA A 152 -17.57 2.75 11.74
CA ALA A 152 -18.43 3.72 12.41
C ALA A 152 -18.92 4.84 11.46
N GLU A 153 -20.05 5.44 11.82
CA GLU A 153 -20.59 6.57 11.08
C GLU A 153 -19.70 7.80 11.18
N ASN A 154 -19.86 8.71 10.21
CA ASN A 154 -19.19 10.01 10.17
C ASN A 154 -17.65 9.94 10.11
N ILE A 155 -17.12 8.83 9.59
CA ILE A 155 -15.70 8.68 9.26
C ILE A 155 -15.44 9.21 7.84
N SER A 156 -14.44 10.06 7.70
CA SER A 156 -13.89 10.53 6.43
C SER A 156 -12.36 10.41 6.38
N SER A 157 -11.81 10.44 5.17
CA SER A 157 -10.36 10.34 4.89
C SER A 157 -9.62 9.23 5.67
N PRO A 158 -10.11 7.98 5.67
CA PRO A 158 -9.42 6.89 6.35
C PRO A 158 -8.15 6.52 5.60
N VAL A 159 -7.07 6.22 6.32
CA VAL A 159 -5.78 5.84 5.74
C VAL A 159 -5.07 4.83 6.65
N PHE A 160 -4.65 3.71 6.06
CA PHE A 160 -3.88 2.69 6.78
C PHE A 160 -2.47 3.22 7.08
N SER A 161 -1.97 2.90 8.27
CA SER A 161 -0.56 3.11 8.60
C SER A 161 0.36 2.34 7.65
N PRO A 162 1.60 2.79 7.42
CA PRO A 162 2.54 2.09 6.54
C PRO A 162 2.81 0.63 6.94
N THR A 163 2.66 0.32 8.23
CA THR A 163 2.80 -1.01 8.85
C THR A 163 1.51 -1.84 8.81
N GLY A 164 0.39 -1.28 8.38
CA GLY A 164 -0.92 -1.94 8.32
C GLY A 164 -1.62 -2.17 9.67
N ASN A 165 -0.96 -1.93 10.80
CA ASN A 165 -1.53 -2.22 12.13
C ASN A 165 -2.47 -1.14 12.68
N LYS A 166 -2.58 0.02 12.01
CA LYS A 166 -3.45 1.13 12.43
C LYS A 166 -4.22 1.74 11.26
N LEU A 167 -5.34 2.35 11.60
CA LEU A 167 -6.14 3.20 10.72
C LEU A 167 -6.21 4.61 11.32
N ALA A 168 -5.75 5.61 10.58
CA ALA A 168 -6.02 7.01 10.89
C ALA A 168 -7.23 7.50 10.11
N TYR A 169 -8.07 8.35 10.70
CA TYR A 169 -9.23 8.90 10.02
C TYR A 169 -9.73 10.17 10.70
N LEU A 170 -10.55 10.95 9.98
CA LEU A 170 -11.30 12.07 10.53
C LEU A 170 -12.68 11.57 10.95
N TYR A 171 -13.03 11.78 12.21
CA TYR A 171 -14.40 11.70 12.70
C TYR A 171 -14.97 13.12 12.78
N PHE A 172 -16.20 13.34 12.32
CA PHE A 172 -16.86 14.63 12.46
C PHE A 172 -18.36 14.49 12.74
N ASP A 173 -18.84 14.93 13.90
CA ASP A 173 -20.26 14.95 14.21
C ASP A 173 -20.90 16.28 13.74
N PRO A 174 -21.80 16.25 12.73
CA PRO A 174 -22.43 17.45 12.22
C PRO A 174 -23.41 18.10 13.21
N ALA A 175 -23.95 17.35 14.17
CA ALA A 175 -24.90 17.90 15.15
C ALA A 175 -24.20 18.81 16.17
N SER A 176 -23.04 18.39 16.66
CA SER A 176 -22.22 19.17 17.59
C SER A 176 -21.22 20.10 16.88
N GLN A 177 -21.00 19.94 15.57
CA GLN A 177 -19.95 20.61 14.80
C GLN A 177 -18.56 20.44 15.41
N THR A 178 -18.29 19.23 15.89
CA THR A 178 -16.99 18.86 16.47
C THR A 178 -16.49 17.56 15.85
N GLY A 179 -15.17 17.44 15.72
CA GLY A 179 -14.53 16.28 15.16
C GLY A 179 -13.19 15.99 15.81
N ASN A 180 -12.58 14.87 15.42
CA ASN A 180 -11.26 14.47 15.86
C ASN A 180 -10.55 13.70 14.75
N ILE A 181 -9.26 13.97 14.55
CA ILE A 181 -8.37 12.99 13.93
C ILE A 181 -8.18 11.87 14.96
N SER A 182 -8.46 10.64 14.57
CA SER A 182 -8.47 9.48 15.45
C SER A 182 -7.60 8.36 14.88
N LEU A 183 -7.05 7.53 15.77
CA LEU A 183 -6.42 6.26 15.43
C LEU A 183 -7.29 5.11 15.88
N ALA A 184 -7.34 4.03 15.11
CA ALA A 184 -7.99 2.78 15.47
C ALA A 184 -7.16 1.59 14.98
N ASN A 185 -7.63 0.38 15.29
CA ASN A 185 -7.24 -0.81 14.55
C ASN A 185 -7.73 -0.72 13.09
N PRO A 186 -7.20 -1.54 12.16
CA PRO A 186 -7.57 -1.52 10.74
C PRO A 186 -9.06 -1.70 10.46
N ASP A 187 -9.74 -2.48 11.31
CA ASP A 187 -11.18 -2.74 11.27
C ASP A 187 -12.02 -1.64 11.95
N GLY A 188 -11.40 -0.54 12.39
CA GLY A 188 -12.03 0.57 13.10
C GLY A 188 -12.29 0.31 14.59
N SER A 189 -11.93 -0.86 15.13
CA SER A 189 -12.06 -1.15 16.55
C SER A 189 -11.00 -0.41 17.39
N ASN A 190 -11.23 -0.29 18.70
CA ASN A 190 -10.28 0.29 19.66
C ASN A 190 -9.80 1.69 19.25
N PHE A 191 -10.73 2.56 18.86
CA PHE A 191 -10.37 3.92 18.47
C PHE A 191 -9.91 4.77 19.66
N SER A 192 -9.02 5.72 19.38
CA SER A 192 -8.55 6.74 20.29
C SER A 192 -8.49 8.09 19.56
N PRO A 193 -9.17 9.13 20.06
CA PRO A 193 -9.02 10.47 19.52
C PRO A 193 -7.60 10.98 19.79
N LEU A 194 -6.98 11.64 18.81
CA LEU A 194 -5.65 12.24 18.94
C LEU A 194 -5.72 13.77 18.93
N ILE A 195 -6.38 14.34 17.91
CA ILE A 195 -6.37 15.78 17.67
C ILE A 195 -7.82 16.24 17.49
N PRO A 196 -8.38 17.01 18.43
CA PRO A 196 -9.69 17.61 18.25
C PRO A 196 -9.65 18.67 17.15
N THR A 197 -10.73 18.76 16.38
CA THR A 197 -10.85 19.71 15.27
C THR A 197 -12.29 20.17 15.09
N ARG A 198 -12.45 21.33 14.45
CA ARG A 198 -13.74 21.82 13.95
C ARG A 198 -13.84 21.78 12.42
N GLN A 199 -12.80 21.26 11.75
CA GLN A 199 -12.82 21.03 10.30
C GLN A 199 -13.51 19.70 10.02
N ASP A 200 -14.47 19.72 9.12
CA ASP A 200 -15.24 18.55 8.64
C ASP A 200 -14.60 17.88 7.41
N SER A 201 -13.64 18.55 6.80
CA SER A 201 -12.87 18.08 5.66
C SER A 201 -11.39 18.29 5.90
N LEU A 202 -10.66 17.19 6.12
CA LEU A 202 -9.21 17.13 6.15
C LEU A 202 -8.76 15.92 5.34
N ILE A 203 -7.66 16.05 4.62
CA ILE A 203 -6.91 14.94 4.06
C ILE A 203 -5.92 14.50 5.14
N ILE A 204 -5.85 13.19 5.39
CA ILE A 204 -4.93 12.59 6.37
C ILE A 204 -4.04 11.62 5.61
N ASP A 205 -2.76 11.63 5.92
CA ASP A 205 -1.79 10.68 5.39
C ASP A 205 -0.72 10.34 6.43
N TRP A 206 0.04 9.30 6.18
CA TRP A 206 1.19 8.91 7.01
C TRP A 206 2.49 9.26 6.31
N LEU A 207 3.37 9.97 7.00
CA LEU A 207 4.74 10.17 6.53
C LEU A 207 5.57 8.90 6.75
N ASP A 208 5.43 8.30 7.94
CA ASP A 208 6.06 7.06 8.36
C ASP A 208 5.17 6.35 9.39
N SER A 209 5.71 5.40 10.16
CA SER A 209 4.91 4.61 11.11
C SER A 209 4.46 5.40 12.35
N ASP A 210 5.08 6.54 12.62
CA ASP A 210 4.88 7.33 13.84
C ASP A 210 4.39 8.76 13.57
N HIS A 211 4.51 9.25 12.33
CA HIS A 211 4.15 10.61 11.96
C HIS A 211 2.97 10.69 11.00
N LEU A 212 1.94 11.45 11.40
CA LEU A 212 0.79 11.79 10.58
C LEU A 212 0.95 13.17 9.94
N LEU A 213 0.50 13.29 8.70
CA LEU A 213 0.28 14.53 7.99
C LEU A 213 -1.21 14.77 7.85
N PHE A 214 -1.61 16.04 7.91
CA PHE A 214 -2.97 16.43 7.56
C PHE A 214 -2.99 17.80 6.90
N SER A 215 -3.88 17.97 5.94
CA SER A 215 -4.08 19.21 5.20
C SER A 215 -5.55 19.45 4.91
N LYS A 216 -5.88 20.66 4.49
CA LYS A 216 -7.20 21.03 3.98
C LYS A 216 -7.32 20.74 2.49
#